data_AF-V4Y6W9-F1
#
_entry.id   AF-V4Y6W9-F1
#
_cell.length_a   1.000
_cell.length_b   1.000
_cell.length_c   1.000
_cell.angle_alpha   90.00
_cell.angle_beta   90.00
_cell.angle_gamma   90.00
#
_symmetry.space_group_name_H-M   'P 1'
#
loop_
_entity.id
_entity.type
_entity.pdbx_description
1 polymer ?
#
loop_
_entity_poly.entity_id
_entity_poly.type
_entity_poly.pdbx_seq_one_letter_code
_entity_poly.pdbx_strand_id
1 'polypeptide(L)'
;MIGGGPYTGAPALAAKAALRTGADLVHVACPEPVAAQIQGYSPNLIVHHFGGEGFTPGVVDSLVDLAAGMDGVICGPGVGDDDETRETVATFLAAFDGRAVVDADALSVVPEVETRATLVCTPHRGELVEMGGETADDWARRAKLVGSSPRNWATHCWSKGRTTSSPTTRKRGSTAPATRG
;
A
#
# COMPACT_ATOMS: atom_id res chain seq x y z
N MET A 1 7.36 5.73 -2.32
CA MET A 1 6.81 4.76 -3.29
C MET A 1 7.74 3.55 -3.30
N ILE A 2 7.26 2.37 -2.97
CA ILE A 2 7.99 1.09 -3.09
C ILE A 2 7.30 0.33 -4.22
N GLY A 3 8.01 0.16 -5.33
CA GLY A 3 7.42 -0.37 -6.56
C GLY A 3 8.42 -0.47 -7.70
N GLY A 4 8.03 -1.13 -8.77
CA GLY A 4 8.93 -1.51 -9.85
C GLY A 4 9.51 -2.91 -9.66
N GLY A 5 10.08 -3.44 -10.73
CA GLY A 5 10.35 -4.86 -10.92
C GLY A 5 9.92 -5.23 -12.34
N PRO A 6 8.89 -6.08 -12.54
CA PRO A 6 8.39 -6.37 -13.88
C PRO A 6 7.77 -5.15 -14.59
N TYR A 7 7.32 -4.13 -13.86
CA TYR A 7 6.62 -2.97 -14.44
C TYR A 7 7.22 -1.63 -14.03
N THR A 8 7.75 -0.89 -15.00
CA THR A 8 8.40 0.43 -14.77
C THR A 8 7.42 1.60 -14.75
N GLY A 9 6.32 1.51 -15.50
CA GLY A 9 5.34 2.60 -15.62
C GLY A 9 4.44 2.76 -14.40
N ALA A 10 4.08 1.65 -13.74
CA ALA A 10 3.22 1.64 -12.56
C ALA A 10 3.76 2.48 -11.40
N PRO A 11 5.00 2.28 -10.93
CA PRO A 11 5.56 3.09 -9.84
C PRO A 11 5.70 4.57 -10.23
N ALA A 12 6.08 4.86 -11.49
CA ALA A 12 6.23 6.23 -11.96
C ALA A 12 4.89 6.98 -12.02
N LEU A 13 3.81 6.32 -12.45
CA LEU A 13 2.47 6.92 -12.49
C LEU A 13 1.96 7.23 -11.08
N ALA A 14 2.09 6.28 -10.15
CA ALA A 14 1.70 6.47 -8.75
C ALA A 14 2.50 7.61 -8.08
N ALA A 15 3.82 7.64 -8.30
CA ALA A 15 4.69 8.68 -7.76
C ALA A 15 4.36 10.08 -8.33
N LYS A 16 4.11 10.18 -9.64
CA LYS A 16 3.69 11.44 -10.27
C LYS A 16 2.31 11.89 -9.80
N ALA A 17 1.39 10.97 -9.53
CA ALA A 17 0.10 11.31 -8.94
C ALA A 17 0.28 11.93 -7.55
N ALA A 18 1.15 11.37 -6.71
CA ALA A 18 1.47 11.94 -5.39
C ALA A 18 2.00 13.39 -5.49
N LEU A 19 2.94 13.66 -6.41
CA LEU A 19 3.41 15.03 -6.70
C LEU A 19 2.25 15.94 -7.12
N ARG A 20 1.36 15.47 -8.00
CA ARG A 20 0.21 16.25 -8.50
C ARG A 20 -0.83 16.53 -7.43
N THR A 21 -0.90 15.71 -6.38
CA THR A 21 -1.79 15.91 -5.23
C THR A 21 -1.16 16.76 -4.12
N GLY A 22 0.05 17.28 -4.33
CA GLY A 22 0.70 18.23 -3.41
C GLY A 22 1.77 17.65 -2.50
N ALA A 23 2.31 16.46 -2.79
CA ALA A 23 3.54 16.01 -2.12
C ALA A 23 4.74 16.86 -2.59
N ASP A 24 5.52 17.38 -1.65
CA ASP A 24 6.69 18.22 -1.95
C ASP A 24 7.85 17.39 -2.55
N LEU A 25 8.12 16.22 -1.96
CA LEU A 25 9.14 15.27 -2.40
C LEU A 25 8.53 13.89 -2.59
N VAL A 26 8.91 13.21 -3.68
CA VAL A 26 8.50 11.83 -3.92
C VAL A 26 9.72 10.97 -4.23
N HIS A 27 9.93 10.01 -3.33
CA HIS A 27 10.98 9.01 -3.41
C HIS A 27 10.40 7.72 -4.01
N VAL A 28 11.11 7.12 -4.96
CA VAL A 28 10.80 5.81 -5.54
C VAL A 28 11.92 4.83 -5.19
N ALA A 29 11.60 3.84 -4.36
CA ALA A 29 12.42 2.68 -4.11
C ALA A 29 12.05 1.59 -5.14
N CYS A 30 13.03 1.10 -5.90
CA CYS A 30 12.82 0.07 -6.94
C CYS A 30 14.04 -0.86 -7.10
N PRO A 31 13.89 -2.02 -7.75
CA PRO A 31 15.02 -2.82 -8.19
C PRO A 31 15.92 -2.07 -9.20
N GLU A 32 17.22 -2.36 -9.21
CA GLU A 32 18.23 -1.71 -10.05
C GLU A 32 17.93 -1.77 -11.56
N PRO A 33 17.46 -2.90 -12.14
CA PRO A 33 17.22 -3.00 -13.59
C PRO A 33 16.17 -2.03 -14.13
N VAL A 34 15.32 -1.46 -13.27
CA VAL A 34 14.25 -0.53 -13.65
C VAL A 34 14.51 0.92 -13.28
N ALA A 35 15.57 1.20 -12.51
CA ALA A 35 15.81 2.50 -11.92
C ALA A 35 15.99 3.61 -12.96
N ALA A 36 16.80 3.36 -14.00
CA ALA A 36 17.06 4.35 -15.06
C ALA A 36 15.79 4.68 -15.85
N GLN A 37 14.98 3.67 -16.18
CA GLN A 37 13.70 3.84 -16.88
C GLN A 37 12.73 4.65 -16.02
N ILE A 38 12.62 4.33 -14.72
CA ILE A 38 11.75 5.06 -13.79
C ILE A 38 12.18 6.53 -13.69
N GLN A 39 13.47 6.78 -13.52
CA GLN A 39 14.04 8.14 -13.44
C GLN A 39 13.79 8.94 -14.72
N GLY A 40 13.81 8.29 -15.89
CA GLY A 40 13.53 8.90 -17.18
C GLY A 40 12.09 9.44 -17.33
N TYR A 41 11.12 8.97 -16.55
CA TYR A 41 9.73 9.44 -16.67
C TYR A 41 9.47 10.84 -16.08
N SER A 42 10.33 11.31 -15.16
CA SER A 42 10.26 12.67 -14.63
C SER A 42 11.50 13.04 -13.81
N PRO A 43 12.08 14.23 -14.03
CA PRO A 43 13.20 14.73 -13.22
C PRO A 43 12.82 15.08 -11.77
N ASN A 44 11.52 15.10 -11.44
CA ASN A 44 11.04 15.41 -10.09
C ASN A 44 10.99 14.18 -9.18
N LEU A 45 11.29 12.99 -9.70
CA LEU A 45 11.34 11.75 -8.93
C LEU A 45 12.75 11.54 -8.39
N ILE A 46 12.84 11.26 -7.08
CA ILE A 46 14.10 10.86 -6.44
C ILE A 46 14.11 9.33 -6.40
N VAL A 47 14.93 8.70 -7.23
CA VAL A 47 14.99 7.24 -7.37
C VAL A 47 16.09 6.66 -6.50
N HIS A 48 15.72 5.68 -5.67
CA HIS A 48 16.59 4.85 -4.84
C HIS A 48 16.52 3.43 -5.39
N HIS A 49 17.66 2.86 -5.73
CA HIS A 49 17.69 1.53 -6.34
C HIS A 49 18.35 0.51 -5.42
N PHE A 50 17.86 -0.72 -5.50
CA PHE A 50 18.34 -1.86 -4.73
C PHE A 50 18.74 -2.97 -5.69
N GLY A 51 19.86 -3.65 -5.41
CA GLY A 51 20.35 -4.72 -6.29
C GLY A 51 19.37 -5.91 -6.36
N GLY A 52 19.36 -6.59 -7.51
CA GLY A 52 18.46 -7.72 -7.80
C GLY A 52 17.46 -7.43 -8.92
N GLU A 53 16.86 -8.49 -9.48
CA GLU A 53 15.81 -8.36 -10.50
C GLU A 53 14.46 -7.92 -9.89
N GLY A 54 14.20 -8.34 -8.66
CA GLY A 54 13.07 -7.96 -7.82
C GLY A 54 13.53 -7.48 -6.44
N PHE A 55 12.58 -7.34 -5.51
CA PHE A 55 12.91 -7.04 -4.12
C PHE A 55 13.28 -8.33 -3.38
N THR A 56 14.34 -8.28 -2.58
CA THR A 56 14.81 -9.43 -1.79
C THR A 56 14.83 -9.08 -0.29
N PRO A 57 14.70 -10.07 0.61
CA PRO A 57 14.59 -9.79 2.05
C PRO A 57 15.77 -8.99 2.62
N GLY A 58 16.95 -9.08 1.99
CA GLY A 58 18.14 -8.34 2.40
C GLY A 58 18.02 -6.81 2.31
N VAL A 59 17.01 -6.28 1.62
CA VAL A 59 16.82 -4.83 1.47
C VAL A 59 15.84 -4.23 2.48
N VAL A 60 15.17 -5.05 3.29
CA VAL A 60 14.07 -4.62 4.18
C VAL A 60 14.52 -3.51 5.12
N ASP A 61 15.65 -3.67 5.80
CA ASP A 61 16.16 -2.66 6.74
C ASP A 61 16.37 -1.32 6.05
N SER A 62 16.89 -1.33 4.82
CA SER A 62 17.12 -0.11 4.05
C SER A 62 15.82 0.53 3.58
N LEU A 63 14.81 -0.28 3.25
CA LEU A 63 13.46 0.21 2.92
C LEU A 63 12.79 0.85 4.14
N VAL A 64 12.91 0.23 5.32
CA VAL A 64 12.38 0.76 6.58
C VAL A 64 13.07 2.08 6.94
N ASP A 65 14.40 2.14 6.87
CA ASP A 65 15.18 3.36 7.14
C ASP A 65 14.78 4.50 6.20
N LEU A 66 14.62 4.21 4.90
CA LEU A 66 14.14 5.19 3.92
C LEU A 66 12.72 5.65 4.24
N ALA A 67 11.82 4.71 4.58
CA ALA A 67 10.42 4.99 4.87
C ALA A 67 10.22 5.78 6.17
N ALA A 68 11.10 5.63 7.17
CA ALA A 68 11.04 6.34 8.44
C ALA A 68 11.14 7.87 8.30
N GLY A 69 11.79 8.35 7.24
CA GLY A 69 11.89 9.77 6.90
C GLY A 69 10.69 10.33 6.11
N MET A 70 9.67 9.52 5.81
CA MET A 70 8.56 9.89 4.92
C MET A 70 7.24 10.05 5.67
N ASP A 71 6.39 10.98 5.24
CA ASP A 71 5.04 11.16 5.81
C ASP A 71 4.08 10.00 5.50
N GLY A 72 4.38 9.24 4.45
CA GLY A 72 3.60 8.08 4.03
C GLY A 72 4.24 7.30 2.89
N VAL A 73 3.84 6.04 2.77
CA VAL A 73 4.34 5.09 1.77
C VAL A 73 3.21 4.69 0.84
N ILE A 74 3.52 4.52 -0.45
CA ILE A 74 2.70 3.76 -1.39
C ILE A 74 3.50 2.50 -1.70
N CYS A 75 2.92 1.32 -1.52
CA CYS A 75 3.58 0.03 -1.68
C CYS A 75 2.79 -0.85 -2.66
N GLY A 76 3.49 -1.42 -3.64
CA GLY A 76 2.96 -2.48 -4.48
C GLY A 76 2.86 -2.22 -5.99
N PRO A 77 2.58 -1.00 -6.51
CA PRO A 77 2.46 -0.85 -7.95
C PRO A 77 3.76 -1.23 -8.69
N GLY A 78 3.66 -2.34 -9.41
CA GLY A 78 4.75 -2.88 -10.23
C GLY A 78 5.79 -3.70 -9.49
N VAL A 79 5.59 -4.06 -8.21
CA VAL A 79 6.55 -4.88 -7.45
C VAL A 79 6.70 -6.30 -8.02
N GLY A 80 5.62 -6.86 -8.57
CA GLY A 80 5.60 -8.26 -9.02
C GLY A 80 5.16 -9.21 -7.92
N ASP A 81 5.02 -10.48 -8.28
CA ASP A 81 4.36 -11.49 -7.45
C ASP A 81 5.24 -12.71 -7.15
N ASP A 82 6.55 -12.61 -7.37
CA ASP A 82 7.50 -13.66 -6.99
C ASP A 82 7.64 -13.80 -5.47
N ASP A 83 8.07 -14.98 -5.03
CA ASP A 83 8.08 -15.36 -3.60
C ASP A 83 9.02 -14.47 -2.76
N GLU A 84 10.20 -14.11 -3.27
CA GLU A 84 11.16 -13.26 -2.56
C GLU A 84 10.63 -11.83 -2.41
N THR A 85 10.01 -11.28 -3.47
CA THR A 85 9.36 -9.98 -3.41
C THR A 85 8.20 -9.98 -2.42
N ARG A 86 7.35 -11.02 -2.43
CA ARG A 86 6.23 -11.14 -1.48
C ARG A 86 6.73 -11.21 -0.03
N GLU A 87 7.75 -12.03 0.25
CA GLU A 87 8.38 -12.11 1.56
C GLU A 87 8.97 -10.75 1.99
N THR A 88 9.63 -10.05 1.07
CA THR A 88 10.20 -8.73 1.32
C THR A 88 9.13 -7.71 1.68
N VAL A 89 8.03 -7.66 0.92
CA VAL A 89 6.91 -6.76 1.19
C VAL A 89 6.24 -7.11 2.53
N ALA A 90 6.03 -8.39 2.82
CA ALA A 90 5.45 -8.83 4.09
C ALA A 90 6.32 -8.41 5.28
N THR A 91 7.63 -8.65 5.19
CA THR A 91 8.59 -8.29 6.24
C THR A 91 8.70 -6.78 6.42
N PHE A 92 8.71 -6.02 5.31
CA PHE A 92 8.66 -4.56 5.35
C PHE A 92 7.40 -4.05 6.06
N LEU A 93 6.22 -4.56 5.69
CA LEU A 93 4.95 -4.14 6.29
C LEU A 93 4.88 -4.52 7.77
N ALA A 94 5.45 -5.65 8.19
CA ALA A 94 5.52 -6.05 9.61
C ALA A 94 6.43 -5.12 10.43
N ALA A 95 7.56 -4.70 9.86
CA ALA A 95 8.55 -3.86 10.53
C ALA A 95 8.15 -2.37 10.55
N PHE A 96 7.49 -1.88 9.51
CA PHE A 96 7.08 -0.48 9.37
C PHE A 96 5.90 -0.14 10.30
N ASP A 97 5.94 1.04 10.93
CA ASP A 97 4.91 1.51 11.86
C ASP A 97 4.27 2.86 11.46
N GLY A 98 4.57 3.35 10.26
CA GLY A 98 4.00 4.58 9.71
C GLY A 98 2.66 4.39 8.99
N ARG A 99 2.43 5.19 7.94
CA ARG A 99 1.20 5.16 7.12
C ARG A 99 1.51 4.62 5.74
N ALA A 100 0.76 3.63 5.27
CA ALA A 100 0.97 3.04 3.96
C ALA A 100 -0.33 2.87 3.18
N VAL A 101 -0.31 3.27 1.90
CA VAL A 101 -1.28 2.84 0.89
C VAL A 101 -0.72 1.57 0.26
N VAL A 102 -1.47 0.47 0.34
CA VAL A 102 -1.08 -0.82 -0.25
C VAL A 102 -1.98 -1.10 -1.45
N ASP A 103 -1.37 -1.43 -2.58
CA ASP A 103 -2.06 -1.66 -3.84
C ASP A 103 -1.43 -2.81 -4.65
N ALA A 104 -2.14 -3.32 -5.65
CA ALA A 104 -1.66 -4.36 -6.57
C ALA A 104 -1.09 -5.61 -5.84
N ASP A 105 0.03 -6.15 -6.31
CA ASP A 105 0.60 -7.42 -5.83
C ASP A 105 0.89 -7.43 -4.32
N ALA A 106 1.21 -6.27 -3.73
CA ALA A 106 1.44 -6.13 -2.29
C ALA A 106 0.19 -6.36 -1.44
N LEU A 107 -1.02 -6.27 -2.01
CA LEU A 107 -2.27 -6.54 -1.29
C LEU A 107 -2.37 -8.00 -0.84
N SER A 108 -1.76 -8.91 -1.61
CA SER A 108 -1.87 -10.36 -1.38
C SER A 108 -1.28 -10.79 -0.04
N VAL A 109 -0.28 -10.08 0.49
CA VAL A 109 0.37 -10.43 1.77
C VAL A 109 -0.29 -9.81 2.99
N VAL A 110 -1.09 -8.75 2.81
CA VAL A 110 -1.72 -8.00 3.91
C VAL A 110 -2.54 -8.87 4.87
N PRO A 111 -3.34 -9.87 4.41
CA PRO A 111 -4.15 -10.68 5.33
C PRO A 111 -3.34 -11.50 6.34
N GLU A 112 -2.07 -11.76 6.07
CA GLU A 112 -1.19 -12.63 6.86
C GLU A 112 -0.16 -11.85 7.69
N VAL A 113 -0.05 -10.54 7.46
CA VAL A 113 0.93 -9.69 8.14
C VAL A 113 0.31 -9.03 9.37
N GLU A 114 0.91 -9.30 10.53
CA GLU A 114 0.68 -8.48 11.72
C GLU A 114 1.54 -7.22 11.65
N THR A 115 0.91 -6.05 11.57
CA THR A 115 1.60 -4.77 11.45
C THR A 115 1.07 -3.72 12.42
N ARG A 116 1.95 -2.81 12.83
CA ARG A 116 1.61 -1.59 13.58
C ARG A 116 1.30 -0.40 12.66
N ALA A 117 1.61 -0.50 11.37
CA ALA A 117 1.34 0.55 10.40
C ALA A 117 -0.17 0.79 10.23
N THR A 118 -0.52 2.03 9.94
CA THR A 118 -1.87 2.38 9.49
C THR A 118 -1.96 2.15 7.98
N LEU A 119 -2.73 1.14 7.56
CA LEU A 119 -2.88 0.78 6.16
C LEU A 119 -4.11 1.43 5.49
N VAL A 120 -3.99 1.71 4.20
CA VAL A 120 -5.10 1.99 3.30
C VAL A 120 -4.96 1.03 2.12
N CYS A 121 -5.81 0.02 2.06
CA CYS A 121 -5.76 -0.98 0.98
C CYS A 121 -6.68 -0.55 -0.16
N THR A 122 -6.24 -0.70 -1.41
CA THR A 122 -7.04 -0.29 -2.59
C THR A 122 -7.34 -1.42 -3.57
N PRO A 123 -7.86 -2.58 -3.10
CA PRO A 123 -8.09 -3.74 -3.95
C PRO A 123 -9.19 -3.49 -4.98
N HIS A 124 -9.02 -3.98 -6.19
CA HIS A 124 -10.15 -4.27 -7.06
C HIS A 124 -10.92 -5.51 -6.59
N ARG A 125 -11.98 -5.90 -7.29
CA ARG A 125 -12.80 -7.06 -6.87
C ARG A 125 -12.00 -8.36 -6.72
N GLY A 126 -11.16 -8.71 -7.68
CA GLY A 126 -10.34 -9.94 -7.63
C GLY A 126 -9.43 -9.97 -6.42
N GLU A 127 -8.54 -8.98 -6.28
CA GLU A 127 -7.67 -8.78 -5.11
C GLU A 127 -8.45 -8.82 -3.78
N LEU A 128 -9.64 -8.20 -3.70
CA LEU A 128 -10.44 -8.26 -2.46
C LEU A 128 -10.85 -9.69 -2.10
N VAL A 129 -11.21 -10.51 -3.09
CA VAL A 129 -11.56 -11.92 -2.88
C VAL A 129 -10.32 -12.73 -2.50
N GLU A 130 -9.18 -12.49 -3.15
CA GLU A 130 -7.90 -13.12 -2.82
C GLU A 130 -7.44 -12.80 -1.40
N MET A 131 -7.68 -11.57 -0.95
CA MET A 131 -7.47 -11.14 0.44
C MET A 131 -8.44 -11.80 1.45
N GLY A 132 -9.34 -12.69 0.98
CA GLY A 132 -10.35 -13.36 1.79
C GLY A 132 -11.52 -12.48 2.18
N GLY A 133 -11.78 -11.41 1.40
CA GLY A 133 -12.89 -10.50 1.56
C GLY A 133 -14.13 -10.91 0.76
N GLU A 134 -15.30 -10.47 1.23
CA GLU A 134 -16.57 -10.67 0.52
C GLU A 134 -16.82 -9.54 -0.48
N THR A 135 -17.50 -9.88 -1.58
CA THR A 135 -17.84 -8.92 -2.65
C THR A 135 -19.30 -9.03 -3.08
N ALA A 136 -19.78 -8.00 -3.79
CA ALA A 136 -21.13 -7.92 -4.33
C ALA A 136 -21.16 -7.09 -5.62
N ASP A 137 -22.14 -7.32 -6.50
CA ASP A 137 -22.27 -6.53 -7.73
C ASP A 137 -22.70 -5.10 -7.48
N ASP A 138 -23.61 -4.92 -6.52
CA ASP A 138 -23.97 -3.60 -6.02
C ASP A 138 -22.81 -2.96 -5.23
N TRP A 139 -22.48 -1.72 -5.60
CA TRP A 139 -21.37 -0.98 -4.99
C TRP A 139 -21.66 -0.57 -3.54
N ALA A 140 -22.91 -0.23 -3.22
CA ALA A 140 -23.29 0.18 -1.87
C ALA A 140 -23.23 -1.00 -0.91
N ARG A 141 -23.62 -2.20 -1.37
CA ARG A 141 -23.45 -3.45 -0.64
C ARG A 141 -21.98 -3.80 -0.45
N ARG A 142 -21.14 -3.67 -1.49
CA ARG A 142 -19.68 -3.84 -1.33
C ARG A 142 -19.08 -2.90 -0.29
N ALA A 143 -19.46 -1.62 -0.30
CA ALA A 143 -18.99 -0.64 0.68
C ALA A 143 -19.25 -1.10 2.13
N LYS A 144 -20.44 -1.69 2.36
CA LYS A 144 -20.82 -2.23 3.66
C LYS A 144 -20.02 -3.47 4.03
N LEU A 145 -19.86 -4.42 3.11
CA LEU A 145 -19.10 -5.66 3.34
C LEU A 145 -17.63 -5.38 3.69
N VAL A 146 -17.03 -4.42 2.99
CA VAL A 146 -15.72 -3.88 3.34
C VAL A 146 -15.80 -3.27 4.74
N GLY A 147 -16.70 -2.33 5.03
CA GLY A 147 -16.81 -1.75 6.38
C GLY A 147 -17.07 -2.72 7.54
N SER A 148 -17.60 -3.92 7.29
CA SER A 148 -17.95 -4.92 8.32
C SER A 148 -17.00 -6.11 8.40
N SER A 149 -15.91 -6.13 7.63
CA SER A 149 -15.00 -7.28 7.58
C SER A 149 -14.33 -7.50 8.96
N PRO A 150 -14.35 -8.73 9.50
CA PRO A 150 -13.68 -9.05 10.76
C PRO A 150 -12.15 -9.15 10.61
N ARG A 151 -11.65 -9.24 9.37
CA ARG A 151 -10.22 -9.20 9.09
C ARG A 151 -9.74 -7.78 9.35
N ASN A 152 -8.75 -7.66 10.23
CA ASN A 152 -8.24 -6.40 10.74
C ASN A 152 -7.33 -5.70 9.71
N TRP A 153 -7.74 -5.56 8.43
CA TRP A 153 -6.99 -4.85 7.37
C TRP A 153 -6.93 -3.32 7.58
N ALA A 154 -7.04 -2.91 8.85
CA ALA A 154 -6.96 -1.60 9.45
C ALA A 154 -7.41 -0.41 8.59
N THR A 155 -8.48 0.24 9.06
CA THR A 155 -8.84 1.65 8.84
C THR A 155 -9.64 1.97 7.58
N HIS A 156 -9.15 1.72 6.35
CA HIS A 156 -9.88 2.12 5.14
C HIS A 156 -9.53 1.27 3.90
N CYS A 157 -10.41 0.38 3.47
CA CYS A 157 -10.27 -0.37 2.22
C CYS A 157 -11.19 0.21 1.13
N TRP A 158 -10.64 0.48 -0.04
CA TRP A 158 -11.37 1.06 -1.18
C TRP A 158 -11.48 0.03 -2.30
N SER A 159 -12.65 -0.59 -2.45
CA SER A 159 -12.88 -1.57 -3.50
C SER A 159 -13.09 -0.88 -4.86
N LYS A 160 -12.14 -1.06 -5.78
CA LYS A 160 -12.17 -0.49 -7.15
C LYS A 160 -13.17 -1.24 -8.04
N GLY A 161 -13.90 -0.50 -8.86
CA GLY A 161 -14.87 -0.97 -9.86
C GLY A 161 -15.39 0.21 -10.69
N ARG A 162 -16.46 0.04 -11.47
CA ARG A 162 -17.09 1.15 -12.22
C ARG A 162 -17.50 2.32 -11.30
N THR A 163 -17.74 2.02 -10.03
CA THR A 163 -17.84 2.97 -8.92
C THR A 163 -17.02 2.41 -7.75
N THR A 164 -16.14 3.24 -7.19
CA THR A 164 -15.28 2.89 -6.04
C THR A 164 -16.07 3.01 -4.75
N SER A 165 -15.98 1.99 -3.89
CA SER A 165 -16.68 1.94 -2.60
C SER A 165 -15.70 2.01 -1.43
N SER A 166 -15.96 2.87 -0.45
CA SER A 166 -15.18 3.01 0.79
C SER A 166 -16.07 2.92 2.04
N PRO A 167 -15.54 2.42 3.17
CA PRO A 167 -16.26 2.44 4.43
C PRO A 167 -16.40 3.87 4.95
N THR A 168 -17.61 4.24 5.37
CA THR A 168 -17.85 5.50 6.08
C THR A 168 -17.33 5.37 7.51
N THR A 169 -16.28 6.09 7.88
CA THR A 169 -15.83 6.13 9.27
C THR A 169 -16.85 6.86 10.13
N ARG A 170 -17.60 6.12 10.95
CA ARG A 170 -18.27 6.71 12.11
C ARG A 170 -17.17 7.02 13.13
N LYS A 171 -16.95 8.30 13.47
CA LYS A 171 -16.10 8.70 14.61
C LYS A 171 -16.46 7.82 15.81
N ARG A 172 -15.50 7.10 16.40
CA ARG A 172 -15.68 6.52 17.74
C ARG A 172 -15.93 7.71 18.67
N GLY A 173 -17.18 7.88 19.10
CA GLY A 173 -17.52 8.86 20.13
C GLY A 173 -16.78 8.48 21.40
N SER A 174 -16.01 9.41 21.96
CA SER A 174 -15.48 9.28 23.31
C SER A 174 -16.64 9.33 24.29
N THR A 175 -17.14 8.17 24.72
CA THR A 175 -17.94 8.10 25.94
C THR A 175 -16.96 8.05 27.11
N ALA A 176 -16.57 9.22 27.61
CA ALA A 176 -16.05 9.33 28.96
C ALA A 176 -17.21 9.04 29.93
N PRO A 177 -17.04 8.18 30.96
CA PRO A 177 -18.09 7.97 31.94
C PRO A 177 -18.21 9.22 32.81
N ALA A 178 -19.43 9.74 32.92
CA ALA A 178 -19.76 10.77 33.89
C ALA A 178 -19.57 10.20 35.30
N THR A 179 -18.55 10.65 36.02
CA THR A 179 -18.42 10.45 37.46
C THR A 179 -19.52 11.26 38.15
N ARG A 180 -20.49 10.55 38.73
CA ARG A 180 -21.30 11.05 39.85
C ARG A 180 -20.73 10.43 41.13
N GLY A 181 -20.36 11.27 42.08
CA GLY A 181 -19.80 10.91 43.39
C GLY A 181 -19.01 12.06 43.94
#